data_AF-A0AA96VMB1-F1
#
_entry.id   AF-A0AA96VMB1-F1
#
_cell.length_a   1.000
_cell.length_b   1.000
_cell.length_c   1.000
_cell.angle_alpha   90.00
_cell.angle_beta   90.00
_cell.angle_gamma   90.00
#
_symmetry.space_group_name_H-M   'P 1'
#
loop_
_entity.id
_entity.type
_entity.pdbx_description
1 polymer ?
#
loop_
_entity_poly.entity_id
_entity_poly.type
_entity_poly.pdbx_seq_one_letter_code
_entity_poly.pdbx_strand_id
1 'polypeptide(L)'
;MVKIALYCILLTSFIYAKTGVYEKNCIPCHEDMAVKIDKFFYRYLLKYSSEVEVKNAMKSYLKNPKAENSILVDGLINRFGVKKKTTLNDEQLQEALDTYWDQYQVFDKLK
;
A
#
# COMPACT_ATOMS: atom_id res chain seq x y z
N MET A 1 -28.74 -32.35 -7.37
CA MET A 1 -28.66 -31.34 -6.28
C MET A 1 -27.24 -31.17 -5.76
N VAL A 2 -26.52 -32.24 -5.36
CA VAL A 2 -25.13 -32.14 -4.87
C VAL A 2 -24.15 -31.54 -5.90
N LYS A 3 -24.28 -31.90 -7.19
CA LYS A 3 -23.44 -31.35 -8.27
C LYS A 3 -23.60 -29.83 -8.42
N ILE A 4 -24.83 -29.31 -8.30
CA ILE A 4 -25.12 -27.87 -8.41
C ILE A 4 -24.55 -27.12 -7.19
N ALA A 5 -24.69 -27.68 -5.99
CA ALA A 5 -24.08 -27.12 -4.79
C ALA A 5 -22.54 -27.06 -4.89
N LEU A 6 -21.91 -28.07 -5.48
CA LEU A 6 -20.46 -28.10 -5.73
C LEU A 6 -20.00 -27.01 -6.71
N TYR A 7 -20.77 -26.74 -7.77
CA TYR A 7 -20.48 -25.64 -8.69
C TYR A 7 -20.65 -24.26 -8.03
N CYS A 8 -21.64 -24.09 -7.15
CA CYS A 8 -21.81 -22.83 -6.39
C CYS A 8 -20.68 -22.58 -5.39
N ILE A 9 -20.13 -23.62 -4.76
CA ILE A 9 -19.00 -23.51 -3.82
C ILE A 9 -17.68 -23.18 -4.55
N LEU A 10 -17.50 -23.68 -5.78
CA LEU A 10 -16.34 -23.36 -6.62
C LEU A 10 -16.37 -21.92 -7.19
N LEU A 11 -17.55 -21.32 -7.36
CA LEU A 11 -17.68 -19.95 -7.85
C LEU A 11 -17.42 -18.89 -6.77
N THR A 12 -17.68 -19.19 -5.49
CA THR A 12 -17.49 -18.23 -4.40
C THR A 12 -16.03 -18.07 -3.97
N SER A 13 -15.16 -19.05 -4.27
CA SER A 13 -13.73 -18.99 -3.91
C SER A 13 -12.94 -17.97 -4.75
N PHE A 14 -13.40 -17.62 -5.95
CA PHE A 14 -12.73 -16.64 -6.82
C PHE A 14 -12.92 -15.18 -6.37
N ILE A 15 -13.94 -14.89 -5.54
CA ILE A 15 -14.31 -13.51 -5.21
C ILE A 15 -13.37 -12.90 -4.16
N TYR A 16 -12.59 -13.71 -3.44
CA TYR A 16 -11.78 -13.26 -2.30
C TYR A 16 -10.28 -13.19 -2.55
N ALA A 17 -9.81 -13.50 -3.77
CA ALA A 17 -8.39 -13.33 -4.08
C ALA A 17 -8.08 -11.84 -4.22
N LYS A 18 -7.38 -11.26 -3.23
CA LYS A 18 -6.73 -9.95 -3.39
C LYS A 18 -5.64 -10.11 -4.45
N THR A 19 -5.92 -9.68 -5.68
CA THR A 19 -5.03 -9.81 -6.84
C THR A 19 -4.35 -8.47 -7.13
N GLY A 20 -3.04 -8.50 -7.41
CA GLY A 20 -2.24 -7.29 -7.71
C GLY A 20 -0.91 -7.26 -6.96
N VAL A 21 0.04 -6.46 -7.43
CA VAL A 21 1.34 -6.30 -6.73
C VAL A 21 1.14 -5.63 -5.37
N TYR A 22 0.29 -4.61 -5.29
CA TYR A 22 -0.02 -3.91 -4.03
C TYR A 22 -0.65 -4.85 -2.98
N GLU A 23 -1.70 -5.57 -3.37
CA GLU A 23 -2.43 -6.51 -2.54
C GLU A 23 -1.53 -7.60 -1.96
N LYS A 24 -0.60 -8.11 -2.77
CA LYS A 24 0.29 -9.20 -2.39
C LYS A 24 1.49 -8.75 -1.55
N ASN A 25 1.96 -7.52 -1.72
CA ASN A 25 3.25 -7.08 -1.16
C ASN A 25 3.13 -5.98 -0.10
N CYS A 26 2.01 -5.25 -0.06
CA CYS A 26 1.80 -4.15 0.88
C CYS A 26 0.81 -4.58 1.98
N ILE A 27 -0.34 -5.10 1.59
CA ILE A 27 -1.44 -5.38 2.51
C ILE A 27 -1.16 -6.44 3.58
N PRO A 28 -0.44 -7.56 3.33
CA PRO A 28 -0.30 -8.62 4.33
C PRO A 28 0.31 -8.16 5.64
N CYS A 29 1.21 -7.16 5.60
CA CYS A 29 1.72 -6.57 6.82
C CYS A 29 0.80 -5.48 7.38
N HIS A 30 0.16 -4.69 6.51
CA HIS A 30 -0.57 -3.48 6.88
C HIS A 30 -2.00 -3.72 7.36
N GLU A 31 -2.62 -4.85 7.04
CA GLU A 31 -3.97 -5.17 7.49
C GLU A 31 -4.05 -5.39 9.00
N ASP A 32 -3.02 -5.99 9.60
CA ASP A 32 -2.95 -6.30 11.04
C ASP A 32 -2.32 -5.19 11.88
N MET A 33 -1.80 -4.13 11.25
CA MET A 33 -1.23 -3.00 12.01
C MET A 33 -2.31 -2.18 12.71
N ALA A 34 -1.95 -1.65 13.88
CA ALA A 34 -2.73 -0.65 14.59
C ALA A 34 -2.88 0.65 13.77
N VAL A 35 -1.83 1.04 13.04
CA VAL A 35 -1.86 2.17 12.11
C VAL A 35 -2.13 1.62 10.71
N LYS A 36 -3.29 1.97 10.16
CA LYS A 36 -3.70 1.55 8.82
C LYS A 36 -2.87 2.26 7.74
N ILE A 37 -2.74 1.59 6.59
CA ILE A 37 -1.85 2.03 5.51
C ILE A 37 -2.23 3.43 4.99
N ASP A 38 -3.53 3.74 4.89
CA ASP A 38 -4.08 5.05 4.54
C ASP A 38 -3.46 6.22 5.34
N LYS A 39 -3.16 6.02 6.63
CA LYS A 39 -2.55 7.06 7.47
C LYS A 39 -1.15 7.43 7.01
N PHE A 40 -0.39 6.49 6.46
CA PHE A 40 0.90 6.80 5.85
C PHE A 40 0.70 7.53 4.53
N PHE A 41 -0.27 7.11 3.70
CA PHE A 41 -0.63 7.81 2.46
C PHE A 41 -0.89 9.30 2.71
N TYR A 42 -1.77 9.63 3.66
CA TYR A 42 -2.12 11.02 3.94
C TYR A 42 -0.94 11.83 4.46
N ARG A 43 0.00 11.24 5.19
CA ARG A 43 1.24 11.94 5.59
C ARG A 43 2.10 12.31 4.38
N TYR A 44 2.24 11.40 3.42
CA TYR A 44 2.94 11.69 2.17
C TYR A 44 2.20 12.75 1.36
N LEU A 45 0.87 12.63 1.21
CA LEU A 45 0.06 13.59 0.48
C LEU A 45 0.17 15.00 1.09
N LEU A 46 0.08 15.12 2.42
CA LEU A 46 0.25 16.40 3.12
C LEU A 46 1.64 17.02 2.93
N LYS A 47 2.70 16.20 2.81
CA LYS A 47 4.07 16.69 2.65
C LYS A 47 4.40 17.08 1.21
N TYR A 48 3.92 16.32 0.22
CA TYR A 48 4.37 16.42 -1.17
C TYR A 48 3.31 16.95 -2.15
N SER A 49 2.04 17.01 -1.73
CA SER A 49 0.90 17.67 -2.40
C SER A 49 0.50 17.21 -3.81
N SER A 50 1.36 16.53 -4.56
CA SER A 50 1.07 16.04 -5.92
C SER A 50 1.31 14.54 -6.04
N GLU A 51 0.63 13.91 -7.00
CA GLU A 51 0.80 12.49 -7.32
C GLU A 51 2.25 12.13 -7.60
N VAL A 52 2.88 12.90 -8.50
CA VAL A 52 4.25 12.67 -8.94
C VAL A 52 5.21 12.73 -7.76
N GLU A 53 5.12 13.77 -6.92
CA GLU A 53 6.03 13.94 -5.78
C GLU A 53 5.77 12.90 -4.68
N VAL A 54 4.50 12.54 -4.44
CA VAL A 54 4.15 11.46 -3.50
C VAL A 54 4.76 10.13 -3.96
N LYS A 55 4.54 9.74 -5.21
CA LYS A 55 5.06 8.48 -5.77
C LYS A 55 6.59 8.49 -5.79
N ASN A 56 7.23 9.59 -6.18
CA ASN A 56 8.69 9.73 -6.17
C ASN A 56 9.27 9.58 -4.77
N ALA A 57 8.69 10.26 -3.78
CA ALA A 57 9.14 10.18 -2.39
C ALA A 57 8.96 8.77 -1.81
N MET A 58 7.81 8.12 -2.04
CA MET A 58 7.57 6.74 -1.62
C MET A 58 8.55 5.77 -2.30
N LYS A 59 8.76 5.90 -3.61
CA LYS A 59 9.68 5.05 -4.39
C LYS A 59 11.11 5.18 -3.86
N SER A 60 11.57 6.40 -3.62
CA SER A 60 12.90 6.68 -3.04
C SER A 60 13.04 6.05 -1.65
N TYR A 61 12.06 6.27 -0.76
CA TYR A 61 12.07 5.69 0.59
C TYR A 61 12.05 4.17 0.57
N LEU A 62 11.17 3.55 -0.24
CA LEU A 62 11.03 2.09 -0.28
C LEU A 62 12.28 1.39 -0.84
N LYS A 63 13.02 2.04 -1.74
CA LYS A 63 14.29 1.54 -2.29
C LYS A 63 15.47 1.68 -1.32
N ASN A 64 15.48 2.72 -0.48
CA ASN A 64 16.56 2.98 0.47
C ASN A 64 16.01 3.58 1.78
N PRO A 65 15.30 2.79 2.59
CA PRO A 65 14.62 3.31 3.77
C PRO A 65 15.63 3.60 4.88
N LYS A 66 15.60 4.83 5.39
CA LYS A 66 16.40 5.31 6.51
C LYS A 66 15.51 6.12 7.45
N ALA A 67 15.99 6.38 8.67
CA ALA A 67 15.28 7.25 9.60
C ALA A 67 15.17 8.68 9.03
N GLU A 68 16.27 9.21 8.52
CA GLU A 68 16.41 10.58 7.97
C GLU A 68 15.48 10.90 6.79
N ASN A 69 15.09 9.90 6.00
CA ASN A 69 14.22 10.08 4.83
C ASN A 69 12.82 9.48 5.04
N SER A 70 12.47 9.11 6.27
CA SER A 70 11.15 8.58 6.62
C SER A 70 10.09 9.68 6.65
N ILE A 71 8.84 9.30 6.38
CA ILE A 71 7.68 10.18 6.63
C ILE A 71 7.27 10.20 8.11
N LEU A 72 7.82 9.29 8.90
CA LEU A 72 7.55 9.18 10.32
C LEU A 72 8.44 10.13 11.11
N VAL A 73 7.89 10.71 12.17
CA VAL A 73 8.66 11.47 13.17
C VAL A 73 9.46 10.51 14.06
N ASP A 74 10.53 11.00 14.68
CA ASP A 74 11.47 10.21 15.47
C ASP A 74 10.80 9.31 16.52
N GLY A 75 9.78 9.83 17.22
CA GLY A 75 9.04 9.03 18.21
C GLY A 75 8.34 7.80 17.62
N LEU A 76 7.85 7.90 16.37
CA LEU A 76 7.23 6.77 15.67
C LEU A 76 8.29 5.83 15.09
N ILE A 77 9.43 6.36 14.63
CA ILE A 77 10.57 5.54 14.20
C ILE A 77 11.12 4.72 15.36
N ASN A 78 11.25 5.31 16.55
CA ASN A 78 11.72 4.59 17.75
C ASN A 78 10.76 3.47 18.17
N ARG A 79 9.45 3.64 17.91
CA ARG A 79 8.43 2.65 18.26
C ARG A 79 8.27 1.53 17.22
N PHE A 80 8.27 1.88 15.94
CA PHE A 80 7.94 0.95 14.85
C PHE A 80 9.16 0.51 14.02
N GLY A 81 10.30 1.18 14.22
CA GLY A 81 11.50 1.00 13.43
C GLY A 81 11.40 1.65 12.05
N VAL A 82 12.46 1.43 11.27
CA VAL A 82 12.53 1.80 9.86
C VAL A 82 12.10 0.60 9.01
N LYS A 83 11.34 0.84 7.94
CA LYS A 83 10.90 -0.22 7.03
C LYS A 83 12.10 -0.93 6.40
N LYS A 84 11.97 -2.24 6.15
CA LYS A 84 12.95 -2.99 5.34
C LYS A 84 12.88 -2.56 3.87
N LYS A 85 14.03 -2.53 3.21
CA LYS A 85 14.15 -2.26 1.76
C LYS A 85 13.21 -3.16 0.95
N THR A 86 12.57 -2.59 -0.05
CA THR A 86 11.68 -3.33 -0.96
C THR A 86 12.44 -4.37 -1.77
N THR A 87 11.77 -5.49 -2.05
CA THR A 87 12.24 -6.56 -2.95
C THR A 87 11.61 -6.45 -4.34
N LEU A 88 10.66 -5.53 -4.53
CA LEU A 88 10.02 -5.29 -5.82
C LEU A 88 10.99 -4.64 -6.80
N ASN A 89 10.88 -5.01 -8.07
CA ASN A 89 11.54 -4.29 -9.15
C ASN A 89 10.84 -2.95 -9.43
N ASP A 90 11.40 -2.15 -10.33
CA ASP A 90 10.93 -0.79 -10.58
C ASP A 90 9.51 -0.70 -11.16
N GLU A 91 9.13 -1.65 -12.03
CA GLU A 91 7.80 -1.72 -12.63
C GLU A 91 6.77 -2.15 -11.58
N GLN A 92 7.07 -3.22 -10.84
CA GLN A 92 6.21 -3.71 -9.75
C GLN A 92 6.00 -2.65 -8.67
N LEU A 93 7.07 -1.94 -8.30
CA LEU A 93 6.98 -0.87 -7.33
C LEU A 93 6.14 0.29 -7.85
N GLN A 94 6.24 0.62 -9.14
CA GLN A 94 5.42 1.65 -9.76
C GLN A 94 3.94 1.24 -9.76
N GLU A 95 3.63 0.03 -10.23
CA GLU A 95 2.27 -0.54 -10.24
C GLU A 95 1.66 -0.51 -8.84
N ALA A 96 2.42 -0.92 -7.81
CA ALA A 96 1.92 -0.91 -6.44
C ALA A 96 1.60 0.50 -5.93
N LEU A 97 2.41 1.50 -6.30
CA LEU A 97 2.19 2.89 -5.93
C LEU A 97 1.04 3.54 -6.71
N ASP A 98 0.82 3.11 -7.94
CA ASP A 98 -0.32 3.54 -8.76
C ASP A 98 -1.63 3.04 -8.14
N THR A 99 -1.72 1.74 -7.85
CA THR A 99 -2.88 1.16 -7.13
C THR A 99 -3.10 1.85 -5.78
N TYR A 100 -2.03 2.12 -5.02
CA TYR A 100 -2.13 2.77 -3.73
C TYR A 100 -2.64 4.22 -3.83
N TRP A 101 -2.23 4.96 -4.87
CA TRP A 101 -2.73 6.30 -5.15
C TRP A 101 -4.22 6.28 -5.48
N ASP A 102 -4.63 5.43 -6.42
CA ASP A 102 -6.01 5.35 -6.89
C ASP A 102 -6.99 5.01 -5.75
N GLN A 103 -6.56 4.17 -4.81
CA GLN A 103 -7.35 3.79 -3.64
C GLN A 103 -7.60 4.95 -2.67
N TYR A 104 -6.58 5.79 -2.40
CA TYR A 104 -6.63 6.73 -1.26
C TYR A 104 -6.62 8.20 -1.64
N GLN A 105 -6.34 8.56 -2.90
CA GLN A 105 -6.45 9.95 -3.34
C GLN A 105 -7.84 10.52 -3.02
N VAL A 106 -7.85 11.84 -2.77
CA VAL A 106 -9.04 12.57 -2.32
C VAL A 106 -9.55 13.56 -3.37
N PHE A 107 -8.81 13.78 -4.45
CA PHE A 107 -9.13 14.78 -5.47
C PHE A 107 -10.48 14.50 -6.15
N ASP A 108 -10.81 13.24 -6.42
CA ASP A 108 -12.12 12.89 -6.99
C ASP A 108 -13.28 12.97 -5.99
N LYS A 109 -12.98 13.04 -4.69
CA LYS A 109 -13.95 13.07 -3.60
C LYS A 109 -14.33 14.48 -3.17
N LEU A 110 -13.64 15.51 -3.68
CA LEU A 110 -13.82 16.92 -3.34
C LEU A 110 -14.70 17.68 -4.38
N LYS A 111 -15.46 16.95 -5.19
CA LYS A 111 -16.38 17.52 -6.20
C LYS A 111 -17.67 18.03 -5.57
#